data_AF-A0A2V7Z2A2-F1
#
_entry.id   AF-A0A2V7Z2A2-F1
#
_cell.length_a   1.000
_cell.length_b   1.000
_cell.length_c   1.000
_cell.angle_alpha   90.00
_cell.angle_beta   90.00
_cell.angle_gamma   90.00
#
_symmetry.space_group_name_H-M   'P 1'
#
loop_
_entity.id
_entity.type
_entity.pdbx_description
1 polymer ?
#
loop_
_entity_poly.entity_id
_entity_poly.type
_entity_poly.pdbx_seq_one_letter_code
_entity_poly.pdbx_strand_id
1 'polypeptide(L)'
;MLKTELASVDLEIRSLKAERERILGDIARVQGRLENVPRVEQELLSLTRDYDNIKNSYESLLDKRLNARLYENLEKSQQGESFTIIERALPPTSPYGPNKLLVLGLGLIAGGLMGLLAALLRERSDHTYPDVESLQQAFPGLPVLATIPVFQSARSASRTRRR
;
A
#
# COMPACT_ATOMS: atom_id res chain seq x y z
N MET A 1 -75.68 -48.84 -75.60
CA MET A 1 -76.12 -48.16 -74.38
C MET A 1 -75.45 -48.75 -73.14
N LEU A 2 -75.77 -49.97 -72.66
CA LEU A 2 -75.12 -50.53 -71.45
C LEU A 2 -73.60 -50.78 -71.59
N LYS A 3 -73.13 -51.29 -72.73
CA LYS A 3 -71.69 -51.57 -72.93
C LYS A 3 -70.83 -50.30 -72.92
N THR A 4 -71.38 -49.18 -73.38
CA THR A 4 -70.70 -47.88 -73.42
C THR A 4 -70.64 -47.23 -72.03
N GLU A 5 -71.67 -47.41 -71.20
CA GLU A 5 -71.69 -47.00 -69.79
C GLU A 5 -70.70 -47.79 -68.92
N LEU A 6 -70.63 -49.11 -69.12
CA LEU A 6 -69.66 -49.95 -68.42
C LEU A 6 -68.22 -49.53 -68.75
N ALA A 7 -67.96 -49.24 -70.02
CA ALA A 7 -66.66 -48.79 -70.48
C ALA A 7 -66.25 -47.41 -69.92
N SER A 8 -67.19 -46.48 -69.74
CA SER A 8 -66.89 -45.19 -69.11
C SER A 8 -66.58 -45.33 -67.63
N VAL A 9 -67.32 -46.18 -66.91
CA VAL A 9 -67.08 -46.45 -65.48
C VAL A 9 -65.73 -47.15 -65.28
N ASP A 10 -65.36 -48.11 -66.13
CA ASP A 10 -64.03 -48.76 -66.07
C ASP A 10 -62.88 -47.78 -66.36
N LEU A 11 -63.13 -46.76 -67.17
CA LEU A 11 -62.14 -45.72 -67.48
C LEU A 11 -61.98 -44.76 -66.31
N GLU A 12 -63.08 -44.41 -65.64
CA GLU A 12 -63.12 -43.61 -64.42
C GLU A 12 -62.46 -44.33 -63.23
N ILE A 13 -62.71 -45.64 -63.06
CA ILE A 13 -62.03 -46.44 -62.04
C ILE A 13 -60.51 -46.46 -62.28
N ARG A 14 -60.09 -46.56 -63.55
CA ARG A 14 -58.67 -46.53 -63.91
C ARG A 14 -58.03 -45.17 -63.65
N SER A 15 -58.70 -44.07 -63.98
CA SER A 15 -58.18 -42.72 -63.71
C SER A 15 -58.09 -42.46 -62.20
N LEU A 16 -59.12 -42.84 -61.42
CA LEU A 16 -59.12 -42.71 -59.96
C LEU A 16 -58.03 -43.57 -59.29
N LYS A 17 -57.76 -44.77 -59.81
CA LYS A 17 -56.64 -45.60 -59.34
C LYS A 17 -55.29 -44.96 -59.63
N ALA A 18 -55.09 -44.41 -60.83
CA ALA A 18 -53.86 -43.71 -61.18
C ALA A 18 -53.66 -42.44 -60.33
N GLU A 19 -54.73 -41.68 -60.08
CA GLU A 19 -54.74 -40.52 -59.21
C GLU A 19 -54.37 -40.89 -57.77
N ARG A 20 -54.94 -42.01 -57.26
CA ARG A 20 -54.61 -42.53 -55.94
C ARG A 20 -53.14 -42.92 -55.82
N GLU A 21 -52.58 -43.63 -56.80
CA GLU A 21 -51.15 -43.98 -56.76
C GLU A 21 -50.25 -42.74 -56.85
N ARG A 22 -50.63 -41.75 -57.66
CA ARG A 22 -49.93 -40.46 -57.73
C ARG A 22 -49.90 -39.77 -56.37
N ILE A 23 -51.05 -39.67 -55.71
CA ILE A 23 -51.17 -39.05 -54.38
C ILE A 23 -50.41 -39.84 -53.31
N LEU A 24 -50.45 -41.18 -53.34
CA LEU A 24 -49.66 -42.00 -52.42
C LEU A 24 -48.15 -41.80 -52.62
N GLY A 25 -47.71 -41.66 -53.88
CA GLY A 25 -46.33 -41.29 -54.22
C GLY A 25 -45.96 -39.89 -53.72
N ASP A 26 -46.86 -38.92 -53.83
CA ASP A 26 -46.68 -37.57 -53.28
C ASP A 26 -46.55 -37.59 -51.75
N ILE A 27 -47.41 -38.34 -51.06
CA ILE A 27 -47.37 -38.50 -49.59
C ILE A 27 -46.04 -39.12 -49.16
N ALA A 28 -45.60 -40.20 -49.82
CA ALA A 28 -44.32 -40.85 -49.51
C ALA A 28 -43.12 -39.90 -49.70
N ARG A 29 -43.14 -39.07 -50.76
CA ARG A 29 -42.11 -38.04 -50.98
C ARG A 29 -42.09 -36.99 -49.88
N VAL A 30 -43.26 -36.51 -49.44
CA VAL A 30 -43.36 -35.49 -48.38
C VAL A 30 -42.97 -36.09 -47.02
N GLN A 31 -43.38 -37.31 -46.71
CA GLN A 31 -43.01 -38.02 -45.49
C GLN A 31 -41.49 -38.21 -45.39
N GLY A 32 -40.83 -38.68 -46.47
CA GLY A 32 -39.37 -38.81 -46.49
C GLY A 32 -38.63 -37.47 -46.37
N ARG A 33 -39.22 -36.35 -46.82
CA ARG A 33 -38.66 -35.01 -46.55
C ARG A 33 -38.85 -34.60 -45.10
N LEU A 34 -40.00 -34.90 -44.51
CA LEU A 34 -40.33 -34.55 -43.13
C LEU A 34 -39.43 -35.26 -42.12
N GLU A 35 -38.98 -36.48 -42.42
CA GLU A 35 -38.00 -37.22 -41.60
C GLU A 35 -36.64 -36.51 -41.52
N ASN A 36 -36.27 -35.73 -42.54
CA ASN A 36 -35.00 -35.02 -42.58
C ASN A 36 -35.06 -33.63 -41.90
N VAL A 37 -36.26 -33.07 -41.70
CA VAL A 37 -36.45 -31.74 -41.10
C VAL A 37 -35.94 -31.66 -39.66
N PRO A 38 -36.26 -32.59 -38.74
CA PRO A 38 -35.79 -32.55 -37.35
C PRO A 38 -34.26 -32.54 -37.23
N ARG A 39 -33.57 -33.26 -38.14
CA ARG A 39 -32.10 -33.32 -38.13
C ARG A 39 -31.48 -31.98 -38.48
N VAL A 40 -31.99 -31.32 -39.53
CA VAL A 40 -31.52 -29.99 -39.96
C VAL A 40 -31.84 -28.94 -38.90
N GLU A 41 -33.00 -29.03 -38.26
CA GLU A 41 -33.39 -28.12 -37.17
C GLU A 41 -32.47 -28.28 -35.95
N GLN A 42 -32.14 -29.52 -35.56
CA GLN A 42 -31.17 -29.79 -34.49
C GLN A 42 -29.78 -29.26 -34.81
N GLU A 43 -29.31 -29.46 -36.04
CA GLU A 43 -28.00 -28.98 -36.50
C GLU A 43 -27.94 -27.45 -36.46
N LEU A 44 -28.97 -26.77 -36.96
CA LEU A 44 -29.09 -25.31 -36.85
C LEU A 44 -29.09 -24.84 -35.39
N LEU A 45 -29.85 -25.49 -34.52
CA LEU A 45 -29.90 -25.17 -33.09
C LEU A 45 -28.53 -25.30 -32.43
N SER A 46 -27.76 -26.36 -32.75
CA SER A 46 -26.40 -26.51 -32.26
C SER A 46 -25.48 -25.40 -32.78
N LEU A 47 -25.54 -25.10 -34.08
CA LEU A 47 -24.69 -24.09 -34.69
C LEU A 47 -24.98 -22.69 -34.15
N THR A 48 -26.25 -22.34 -33.94
CA THR A 48 -26.64 -21.07 -33.33
C THR A 48 -26.13 -20.97 -31.89
N ARG A 49 -26.29 -22.03 -31.08
CA ARG A 49 -25.77 -22.07 -29.70
C ARG A 49 -24.26 -21.90 -29.66
N ASP A 50 -23.54 -22.60 -30.53
CA ASP A 50 -22.07 -22.50 -30.60
C ASP A 50 -21.63 -21.11 -31.03
N TYR A 51 -22.31 -20.52 -32.02
CA TYR A 51 -22.07 -19.14 -32.44
C TYR A 51 -22.26 -18.15 -31.29
N ASP A 52 -23.39 -18.25 -30.56
CA ASP A 52 -23.68 -17.36 -29.44
C ASP A 52 -22.65 -17.52 -28.30
N ASN A 53 -22.23 -18.75 -28.00
CA ASN A 53 -21.19 -19.01 -27.01
C ASN A 53 -19.84 -18.38 -27.41
N ILE A 54 -19.43 -18.55 -28.68
CA ILE A 54 -18.19 -17.97 -29.19
C ILE A 54 -18.25 -16.44 -29.16
N LYS A 55 -19.38 -15.86 -29.57
CA LYS A 55 -19.61 -14.41 -29.54
C LYS A 55 -19.50 -13.87 -28.12
N ASN A 56 -20.19 -14.47 -27.16
CA ASN A 56 -20.14 -14.05 -25.75
C ASN A 56 -18.72 -14.18 -25.16
N SER A 57 -18.01 -15.26 -25.49
CA SER A 57 -16.62 -15.44 -25.05
C SER A 57 -15.71 -14.38 -25.67
N TYR A 58 -15.89 -14.04 -26.94
CA TYR A 58 -15.14 -12.99 -27.62
C TYR A 58 -15.38 -11.62 -26.96
N GLU A 59 -16.63 -11.26 -26.71
CA GLU A 59 -17.00 -10.01 -26.02
C GLU A 59 -16.37 -9.93 -24.62
N SER A 60 -16.44 -11.02 -23.84
CA SER A 60 -15.79 -11.08 -22.52
C SER A 60 -14.26 -10.91 -22.59
N LEU A 61 -13.61 -11.53 -23.58
CA LEU A 61 -12.17 -11.39 -23.79
C LEU A 61 -11.79 -9.97 -24.26
N LEU A 62 -12.62 -9.35 -25.09
CA LEU A 62 -12.45 -7.97 -25.52
C LEU A 62 -12.53 -7.02 -24.34
N ASP A 63 -13.53 -7.15 -23.48
CA ASP A 63 -13.68 -6.35 -22.26
C ASP A 63 -12.50 -6.52 -21.31
N LYS A 64 -12.06 -7.76 -21.07
CA LYS A 64 -10.87 -8.03 -20.25
C LYS A 64 -9.61 -7.39 -20.83
N ARG A 65 -9.44 -7.42 -22.15
CA ARG A 65 -8.30 -6.77 -22.83
C ARG A 65 -8.37 -5.25 -22.71
N LEU A 66 -9.55 -4.65 -22.87
CA LEU A 66 -9.75 -3.22 -22.71
C LEU A 66 -9.46 -2.78 -21.27
N ASN A 67 -9.99 -3.51 -20.29
CA ASN A 67 -9.71 -3.27 -18.88
C ASN A 67 -8.22 -3.42 -18.56
N ALA A 68 -7.57 -4.50 -19.01
CA ALA A 68 -6.13 -4.69 -18.82
C ALA A 68 -5.31 -3.55 -19.43
N ARG A 69 -5.69 -3.05 -20.62
CA ARG A 69 -5.06 -1.87 -21.22
C ARG A 69 -5.33 -0.61 -20.41
N LEU A 70 -6.53 -0.42 -19.86
CA LEU A 70 -6.81 0.72 -18.99
C LEU A 70 -5.93 0.66 -17.73
N TYR A 71 -5.82 -0.51 -17.09
CA TYR A 71 -4.92 -0.71 -15.96
C TYR A 71 -3.45 -0.51 -16.33
N GLU A 72 -2.99 -1.01 -17.47
CA GLU A 72 -1.63 -0.79 -17.95
C GLU A 72 -1.35 0.70 -18.20
N ASN A 73 -2.30 1.43 -18.80
CA ASN A 73 -2.18 2.87 -18.99
C ASN A 73 -2.23 3.61 -17.65
N LEU A 74 -3.10 3.21 -16.73
CA LEU A 74 -3.17 3.76 -15.38
C LEU A 74 -1.89 3.47 -14.60
N GLU A 75 -1.29 2.29 -14.73
CA GLU A 75 -0.02 1.92 -14.11
C GLU A 75 1.12 2.73 -14.73
N LYS A 76 1.18 2.87 -16.07
CA LYS A 76 2.17 3.70 -16.76
C LYS A 76 2.03 5.19 -16.41
N SER A 77 0.80 5.68 -16.27
CA SER A 77 0.51 7.05 -15.82
C SER A 77 0.75 7.21 -14.31
N GLN A 78 0.43 6.23 -13.46
CA GLN A 78 0.68 6.28 -12.01
C GLN A 78 2.14 6.01 -11.63
N GLN A 79 2.92 5.37 -12.51
CA GLN A 79 4.38 5.32 -12.44
C GLN A 79 5.01 6.71 -12.68
N GLY A 80 4.22 7.71 -13.11
CA GLY A 80 4.60 9.12 -13.14
C GLY A 80 3.44 10.07 -12.76
N GLU A 81 3.31 10.39 -11.47
CA GLU A 81 2.39 11.39 -10.85
C GLU A 81 0.95 10.91 -10.59
N SER A 82 0.24 11.22 -9.50
CA SER A 82 0.38 12.23 -8.45
C SER A 82 -0.39 11.73 -7.21
N PHE A 83 0.26 11.58 -6.07
CA PHE A 83 -0.45 11.34 -4.80
C PHE A 83 -1.28 12.58 -4.48
N THR A 84 -2.59 12.55 -4.73
CA THR A 84 -3.49 13.57 -4.20
C THR A 84 -3.69 13.31 -2.72
N ILE A 85 -3.13 14.18 -1.88
CA ILE A 85 -3.26 14.11 -0.43
C ILE A 85 -4.71 14.45 -0.07
N ILE A 86 -5.52 13.43 0.25
CA ILE A 86 -6.90 13.59 0.72
C ILE A 86 -6.90 14.21 2.13
N GLU A 87 -5.94 13.82 2.97
CA GLU A 87 -5.77 14.36 4.32
C GLU A 87 -4.28 14.39 4.69
N ARG A 88 -3.83 15.55 5.18
CA ARG A 88 -2.42 15.76 5.54
C ARG A 88 -2.17 15.19 6.92
N ALA A 89 -1.09 14.42 7.08
CA ALA A 89 -0.67 13.93 8.40
C ALA A 89 -0.52 15.11 9.38
N LEU A 90 -1.25 15.08 10.49
CA LEU A 90 -1.10 16.08 11.53
C LEU A 90 0.24 15.87 12.23
N PRO A 91 1.11 16.90 12.32
CA PRO A 91 2.32 16.79 13.11
C PRO A 91 1.95 16.59 14.59
N PRO A 92 2.76 15.88 15.38
CA PRO A 92 2.49 15.65 16.79
C PRO A 92 2.42 16.99 17.53
N THR A 93 1.37 17.17 18.33
CA THR A 93 1.11 18.39 19.13
C THR A 93 2.03 18.54 20.35
N SER A 94 2.77 17.49 20.69
CA SER A 94 3.71 17.47 21.81
C SER A 94 5.02 16.78 21.39
N PRO A 95 6.18 17.22 21.90
CA PRO A 95 7.45 16.58 21.61
C PRO A 95 7.45 15.11 22.05
N TYR A 96 7.85 14.21 21.15
CA TYR A 96 8.12 12.80 21.44
C TYR A 96 9.43 12.60 22.24
N GLY A 97 10.20 13.67 22.45
CA GLY A 97 11.50 13.66 23.14
C GLY A 97 11.40 13.82 24.66
N PRO A 98 12.50 13.55 25.39
CA PRO A 98 12.53 13.62 26.84
C PRO A 98 12.19 15.03 27.33
N ASN A 99 11.54 15.11 28.51
CA ASN A 99 11.14 16.39 29.10
C ASN A 99 12.38 17.27 29.34
N LYS A 100 12.53 18.33 28.54
CA LYS A 100 13.71 19.21 28.53
C LYS A 100 13.99 19.84 29.89
N LEU A 101 12.94 20.17 30.66
CA LEU A 101 13.08 20.72 32.01
C LEU A 101 13.71 19.70 32.96
N LEU A 102 13.34 18.42 32.83
CA LEU A 102 13.86 17.35 33.67
C LEU A 102 15.35 17.10 33.37
N VAL A 103 15.73 17.04 32.09
CA VAL A 103 17.14 16.86 31.69
C VAL A 103 18.01 18.05 32.14
N LEU A 104 17.52 19.28 31.97
CA LEU A 104 18.22 20.48 32.41
C LEU A 104 18.38 20.51 33.94
N GLY A 105 17.32 20.18 34.69
CA GLY A 105 17.36 20.11 36.15
C GLY A 105 18.36 19.08 36.66
N LEU A 106 18.36 17.87 36.08
CA LEU A 106 19.34 16.84 36.42
C LEU A 106 20.78 17.26 36.07
N GLY A 107 20.99 17.89 34.92
CA GLY A 107 22.30 18.37 34.49
C GLY A 107 22.88 19.44 35.43
N LEU A 108 22.04 20.39 35.88
CA LEU A 108 22.46 21.42 36.84
C LEU A 108 22.83 20.82 38.20
N ILE A 109 22.04 19.86 38.70
CA ILE A 109 22.32 19.20 39.96
C ILE A 109 23.61 18.37 39.86
N ALA A 110 23.75 17.53 38.83
CA ALA A 110 24.92 16.69 38.63
C ALA A 110 26.19 17.53 38.42
N GLY A 111 26.13 18.57 37.59
CA GLY A 111 27.25 19.49 37.36
C GLY A 111 27.64 20.27 38.61
N GLY A 112 26.66 20.74 39.39
CA GLY A 112 26.91 21.41 40.67
C GLY A 112 27.60 20.49 41.68
N LEU A 113 27.12 19.26 41.82
CA LEU A 113 27.73 18.26 42.70
C LEU A 113 29.15 17.90 42.27
N MET A 114 29.37 17.66 40.97
CA MET A 114 30.72 17.38 40.44
C MET A 114 31.66 18.58 40.62
N GLY A 115 31.19 19.80 40.41
CA GLY A 115 31.97 21.01 40.61
C GLY A 115 32.39 21.20 42.07
N LEU A 116 31.47 20.98 43.02
CA LEU A 116 31.77 21.02 44.45
C LEU A 116 32.77 19.92 44.84
N LEU A 117 32.56 18.69 44.37
CA LEU A 117 33.50 17.59 44.56
C LEU A 117 34.90 17.93 44.04
N ALA A 118 34.99 18.47 42.82
CA ALA A 118 36.25 18.87 42.22
C ALA A 118 36.92 20.02 43.00
N ALA A 119 36.16 21.01 43.47
CA ALA A 119 36.67 22.11 44.28
C ALA A 119 37.22 21.61 45.62
N LEU A 120 36.50 20.72 46.31
CA LEU A 120 36.96 20.12 47.56
C LEU A 120 38.19 19.24 47.37
N LEU A 121 38.25 18.45 46.30
CA LEU A 121 39.44 17.67 45.96
C LEU A 121 40.63 18.58 45.64
N ARG A 122 40.38 19.68 44.93
CA ARG A 122 41.41 20.68 44.61
C ARG A 122 41.93 21.34 45.87
N GLU A 123 41.05 21.78 46.77
CA GLU A 123 41.41 22.38 48.05
C GLU A 123 42.18 21.41 48.93
N ARG A 124 41.75 20.14 49.03
CA ARG A 124 42.48 19.10 49.78
C ARG A 124 43.86 18.80 49.20
N SER A 125 44.04 18.98 47.89
CA SER A 125 45.33 18.77 47.23
C SER A 125 46.23 20.00 47.28
N ASP A 126 45.71 21.18 47.66
CA ASP A 126 46.50 22.40 47.86
C ASP A 126 47.10 22.39 49.27
N HIS A 127 48.33 21.87 49.37
CA HIS A 127 49.15 21.98 50.58
C HIS A 127 49.84 23.35 50.66
N THR A 128 49.04 24.43 50.75
CA THR A 128 49.57 25.77 51.04
C THR A 128 49.18 26.14 52.47
N TYR A 129 50.16 26.26 53.37
CA TYR A 129 49.96 26.74 54.74
C TYR A 129 50.10 28.27 54.74
N PRO A 130 49.01 29.04 54.86
CA PRO A 130 49.07 30.48 54.77
C PRO A 130 49.59 31.14 56.06
N ASP A 131 49.55 30.45 57.19
CA ASP A 131 49.87 31.03 58.50
C ASP A 131 51.10 30.39 59.14
N VAL A 132 51.91 31.21 59.81
CA VAL A 132 53.18 30.79 60.43
C VAL A 132 52.95 29.72 61.50
N GLU A 133 51.83 29.80 62.23
CA GLU A 133 51.40 28.80 63.21
C GLU A 133 51.10 27.42 62.59
N SER A 134 50.48 27.39 61.42
CA SER A 134 50.17 26.15 60.70
C SER A 134 51.42 25.47 60.12
N LEU A 135 52.44 26.26 59.78
CA LEU A 135 53.75 25.79 59.32
C LEU A 135 54.60 25.22 60.49
N GLN A 136 54.50 25.81 61.68
CA GLN A 136 55.15 25.30 62.90
C GLN A 136 54.48 24.04 63.46
N GLN A 137 53.15 23.89 63.33
CA GLN A 137 52.46 22.64 63.71
C GLN A 137 52.80 21.46 62.77
N ALA A 138 52.93 21.71 61.47
CA ALA A 138 53.30 20.68 60.50
C ALA A 138 54.77 20.24 60.62
N PHE A 139 55.67 21.15 61.05
CA PHE A 139 57.11 20.89 61.19
C PHE A 139 57.66 21.43 62.53
N PRO A 140 57.43 20.71 63.65
CA PRO A 140 57.94 21.11 64.96
C PRO A 140 59.47 20.93 65.00
N GLY A 141 60.21 22.00 64.71
CA GLY A 141 61.68 22.01 64.78
C GLY A 141 62.39 23.02 63.89
N LEU A 142 61.72 23.66 62.93
CA LEU A 142 62.34 24.66 62.06
C LEU A 142 61.99 26.09 62.52
N PRO A 143 62.99 26.93 62.89
CA PRO A 143 62.76 28.33 63.24
C PRO A 143 62.46 29.17 61.99
N VAL A 144 61.46 30.05 62.10
CA VAL A 144 61.02 30.94 61.02
C VAL A 144 61.98 32.12 60.92
N LEU A 145 62.73 32.20 59.81
CA LEU A 145 63.84 33.16 59.66
C LEU A 145 63.40 34.58 59.26
N ALA A 146 62.26 34.73 58.56
CA ALA A 146 61.69 36.02 58.19
C ALA A 146 60.21 35.86 57.78
N THR A 147 59.39 36.86 58.05
CA THR A 147 58.02 36.97 57.50
C THR A 147 57.93 38.19 56.58
N ILE A 148 57.35 38.03 55.40
CA ILE A 148 57.19 39.11 54.43
C ILE A 148 55.72 39.56 54.47
N PRO A 149 55.43 40.77 54.97
CA PRO A 149 54.06 41.27 55.02
C PRO A 149 53.53 41.54 53.61
N VAL A 150 52.33 41.05 53.33
CA VAL A 150 51.68 41.21 52.02
C VAL A 150 51.03 42.60 51.95
N PHE A 151 51.60 43.51 51.16
CA PHE A 151 50.98 44.81 50.90
C PHE A 151 49.93 44.70 49.78
N GLN A 152 48.69 45.06 50.07
CA GLN A 152 47.63 45.09 49.06
C GLN A 152 47.88 46.23 48.07
N SER A 153 48.30 45.87 46.86
CA SER A 153 48.45 46.81 45.75
C SER A 153 47.08 47.34 45.29
N ALA A 154 46.92 48.67 45.28
CA ALA A 154 45.74 49.37 44.80
C ALA A 154 45.34 49.04 43.34
N ARG A 155 46.21 48.35 42.59
CA ARG A 155 45.93 47.87 41.23
C ARG A 155 45.05 46.61 41.18
N SER A 156 44.88 45.90 42.30
CA SER A 156 43.99 44.72 42.37
C SER A 156 42.52 45.11 42.62
N ALA A 157 42.27 46.29 43.20
CA ALA A 157 40.91 46.77 43.51
C ALA A 157 40.06 47.11 42.26
N SER A 158 40.68 47.36 41.10
CA SER A 158 39.96 47.74 39.88
C SER A 158 39.53 46.56 38.99
N ARG A 159 39.95 45.32 39.29
CA ARG A 159 39.49 44.12 38.56
C ARG A 159 38.30 43.40 39.21
N THR A 160 37.94 43.74 40.45
CA THR A 160 36.80 43.13 41.17
C THR A 160 35.49 43.92 41.00
N ARG A 161 35.50 45.09 40.35
CA ARG A 161 34.30 45.93 40.17
C ARG A 161 33.69 45.88 38.76
N ARG A 162 34.12 44.92 37.94
CA ARG A 162 33.56 44.61 36.61
C ARG A 162 33.41 43.11 36.43
N ARG A 163 32.66 42.47 37.32
CA ARG A 163 31.93 41.22 37.07
C ARG A 163 30.71 41.19 37.98
#